data_AF-A0AA38NNE0-F1
#
_entry.id   AF-A0AA38NNE0-F1
#
_cell.length_a   1.000
_cell.length_b   1.000
_cell.length_c   1.000
_cell.angle_alpha   90.00
_cell.angle_beta   90.00
_cell.angle_gamma   90.00
#
_symmetry.space_group_name_H-M   'P 1'
#
loop_
_entity.id
_entity.type
_entity.pdbx_description
1 polymer ?
#
loop_
_entity_poly.entity_id
_entity_poly.type
_entity_poly.pdbx_seq_one_letter_code
_entity_poly.pdbx_strand_id
1 'polypeptide(L)' 'VVEKPNEFRNFILEEGILHIKLEDRALLCIPRTVIQGKSIRELIIDEAHSLLAHFSPKKTLAYLREHV' A
#
# COMPACT_ATOMS: atom_id res chain seq x y z
N VAL A 1 -8.57 6.63 11.77
CA VAL A 1 -7.70 5.48 12.08
C VAL A 1 -6.37 5.93 12.66
N VAL A 2 -5.53 6.71 11.96
CA VAL A 2 -4.19 7.11 12.44
C VAL A 2 -4.21 7.84 13.79
N GLU A 3 -5.20 8.69 14.06
CA GLU A 3 -5.31 9.41 15.35
C GLU A 3 -5.63 8.49 16.54
N LYS A 4 -6.30 7.36 16.29
CA LYS A 4 -6.76 6.41 17.31
C LYS A 4 -6.73 4.97 16.78
N PRO A 5 -5.57 4.40 16.46
CA PRO A 5 -5.47 3.09 15.81
C PRO A 5 -6.07 1.97 16.68
N ASN A 6 -5.94 2.08 18.01
CA ASN A 6 -6.46 1.11 18.98
C ASN A 6 -7.99 0.98 18.99
N GLU A 7 -8.74 1.94 18.43
CA GLU A 7 -10.19 1.84 18.27
C GLU A 7 -10.59 0.93 17.09
N PHE A 8 -9.65 0.60 16.20
CA PHE A 8 -9.86 -0.22 15.01
C PHE A 8 -9.03 -1.50 15.10
N ARG A 9 -9.65 -2.59 15.58
CA ARG A 9 -8.98 -3.86 15.93
C ARG A 9 -8.21 -4.52 14.77
N ASN A 10 -8.57 -4.20 13.54
CA ASN A 10 -7.94 -4.74 12.33
C ASN A 10 -6.87 -3.79 11.75
N PHE A 11 -6.48 -2.73 12.45
CA PHE A 11 -5.40 -1.85 12.01
C PHE A 11 -4.21 -1.91 12.97
N ILE A 12 -3.03 -1.80 12.40
CA ILE A 12 -1.75 -1.81 13.11
C ILE A 12 -0.97 -0.57 12.66
N LEU A 13 -0.57 0.28 13.60
CA LEU A 13 0.27 1.44 13.34
C LEU A 13 1.62 1.22 14.03
N GLU A 14 2.65 0.96 13.24
CA GLU A 14 4.00 0.68 13.71
C GLU A 14 4.97 1.58 12.97
N GLU A 15 5.84 2.30 13.70
CA GLU A 15 6.84 3.22 13.12
C GLU A 15 6.24 4.28 12.15
N GLY A 16 4.98 4.66 12.36
CA GLY A 16 4.27 5.60 11.49
C GLY A 16 3.68 4.97 10.22
N ILE A 17 3.82 3.66 10.05
CA ILE A 17 3.29 2.89 8.93
C ILE A 17 2.01 2.18 9.34
N LEU A 18 0.91 2.47 8.63
CA LEU A 18 -0.39 1.90 8.90
C LEU A 18 -0.64 0.66 8.04
N HIS A 19 -0.96 -0.46 8.67
CA HIS A 19 -1.40 -1.67 8.01
C HIS A 19 -2.85 -2.02 8.39
N ILE A 20 -3.54 -2.69 7.49
CA ILE A 20 -4.80 -3.41 7.78
C ILE A 20 -4.49 -4.91 7.86
N LYS A 21 -4.85 -5.54 8.98
CA LYS A 21 -4.76 -6.97 9.21
C LYS A 21 -6.00 -7.66 8.67
N LEU A 22 -5.78 -8.56 7.72
CA LEU A 22 -6.75 -9.54 7.23
C LEU A 22 -6.47 -10.90 7.90
N GLU A 23 -7.25 -11.93 7.59
CA GLU A 23 -7.11 -13.25 8.22
C GLU A 23 -5.74 -13.89 7.98
N ASP A 24 -5.19 -13.72 6.78
CA ASP A 24 -3.98 -14.39 6.28
C ASP A 24 -2.80 -13.46 6.03
N ARG A 25 -3.00 -12.14 6.04
CA ARG A 25 -2.00 -11.14 5.64
C ARG A 25 -2.23 -9.77 6.26
N ALA A 26 -1.20 -8.92 6.24
CA ALA A 26 -1.31 -7.50 6.53
C ALA A 26 -1.03 -6.70 5.26
N LEU A 27 -1.79 -5.62 5.02
CA LEU A 27 -1.63 -4.76 3.85
C LEU A 27 -1.37 -3.33 4.23
N LEU A 28 -0.45 -2.71 3.54
CA LEU A 28 -0.07 -1.33 3.70
C LEU A 28 -1.23 -0.40 3.26
N CYS A 29 -1.62 0.48 4.18
CA CYS A 29 -2.64 1.48 3.90
C CYS A 29 -2.02 2.67 3.16
N ILE A 30 -2.14 2.69 1.83
CA ILE A 30 -1.69 3.82 1.02
C ILE A 30 -2.75 4.93 0.96
N PRO A 31 -2.46 6.13 1.50
CA PRO A 31 -3.38 7.25 1.44
C PRO A 31 -3.58 7.74 0.01
N ARG A 32 -4.76 8.29 -0.28
CA ARG A 32 -5.01 8.99 -1.56
C ARG A 32 -4.57 10.44 -1.40
N THR A 33 -3.29 10.70 -1.57
CA THR A 33 -2.72 12.06 -1.46
C THR A 33 -1.61 12.28 -2.48
N VAL A 34 -1.17 13.53 -2.59
CA VAL A 34 -0.13 14.01 -3.49
C VAL A 34 1.06 14.48 -2.66
N ILE A 35 2.26 14.01 -2.99
CA ILE A 35 3.52 14.48 -2.42
C ILE A 35 4.35 15.06 -3.57
N GLN A 36 4.82 16.30 -3.41
CA GLN A 36 5.64 16.99 -4.42
C GLN A 36 5.00 17.01 -5.82
N GLY A 37 3.67 17.18 -5.87
CA GLY A 37 2.92 17.22 -7.13
C GLY A 37 2.65 15.86 -7.77
N LYS A 38 3.05 14.74 -7.15
CA LYS A 38 2.78 13.38 -7.65
C LYS A 38 1.89 12.58 -6.71
N SER A 39 0.95 11.82 -7.26
CA SER A 39 0.13 10.88 -6.49
C SER A 39 1.00 9.77 -5.92
N ILE A 40 0.94 9.53 -4.60
CA ILE A 40 1.69 8.43 -3.98
C ILE A 40 1.31 7.08 -4.61
N ARG A 41 0.02 6.90 -4.92
CA ARG A 41 -0.46 5.65 -5.53
C ARG A 41 0.09 5.46 -6.93
N GLU A 42 0.19 6.52 -7.73
CA GLU A 42 0.80 6.45 -9.07
C GLU A 42 2.27 6.09 -8.97
N LEU A 43 3.01 6.75 -8.07
CA LEU A 43 4.43 6.44 -7.82
C LEU A 43 4.65 4.96 -7.48
N ILE A 44 3.81 4.39 -6.61
CA ILE A 44 3.90 2.97 -6.22
C ILE A 44 3.55 2.04 -7.40
N ILE A 45 2.54 2.39 -8.20
CA ILE A 45 2.15 1.60 -9.38
C ILE A 45 3.25 1.63 -10.43
N ASP A 46 3.84 2.80 -10.68
CA ASP A 46 4.92 3.00 -11.65
C ASP A 46 6.16 2.20 -11.25
N GLU A 47 6.52 2.19 -9.97
CA GLU A 47 7.62 1.37 -9.46
C GLU A 47 7.30 -0.13 -9.56
N ALA A 48 6.11 -0.55 -9.17
CA ALA A 48 5.69 -1.95 -9.34
C ALA A 48 5.68 -2.40 -10.81
N HIS A 49 5.41 -1.47 -11.74
CA HIS A 49 5.48 -1.73 -13.17
C HIS A 49 6.94 -1.87 -13.66
N SER A 50 7.87 -1.08 -13.12
CA SER A 50 9.27 -1.02 -13.57
C SER A 50 10.12 -2.22 -13.10
N LEU A 51 9.80 -2.84 -11.96
CA LEU A 51 10.67 -3.81 -11.25
C LEU A 51 11.10 -5.07 -12.04
N LEU A 52 10.30 -5.58 -12.99
CA LEU A 52 10.64 -6.78 -13.77
C LEU A 52 10.14 -6.67 -15.21
N ALA A 53 10.86 -5.90 -16.04
CA ALA A 53 10.65 -5.80 -17.49
C ALA A 53 9.19 -5.46 -17.88
N HIS A 54 8.60 -4.47 -17.20
CA HIS A 54 7.25 -3.95 -17.48
C HIS A 54 6.18 -5.01 -17.30
N PHE A 55 5.86 -5.30 -16.04
CA PHE A 55 4.74 -6.18 -15.73
C PHE A 55 3.47 -5.69 -16.43
N SER A 56 2.75 -6.60 -17.10
CA SER A 56 1.41 -6.26 -17.59
C SER A 56 0.55 -5.79 -16.41
N PRO A 57 -0.49 -4.97 -16.64
CA PRO A 57 -1.32 -4.45 -15.56
C PRO A 57 -1.82 -5.53 -14.59
N LYS A 58 -2.11 -6.73 -15.10
CA LYS A 58 -2.51 -7.90 -14.29
C LYS A 58 -1.38 -8.37 -13.36
N LYS A 59 -0.14 -8.45 -13.86
CA LYS A 59 1.03 -8.84 -13.07
C LYS A 59 1.41 -7.76 -12.06
N THR A 60 1.32 -6.48 -12.44
CA THR A 60 1.53 -5.35 -11.52
C THR A 60 0.53 -5.38 -10.37
N LEU A 61 -0.76 -5.62 -10.68
CA LEU A 61 -1.79 -5.73 -9.64
C LEU A 61 -1.58 -6.95 -8.73
N ALA A 62 -1.15 -8.09 -9.29
CA ALA A 62 -0.83 -9.27 -8.49
C ALA A 62 0.34 -8.99 -7.55
N TYR A 63 1.43 -8.41 -8.08
CA TYR A 63 2.59 -8.00 -7.30
C TYR A 63 2.22 -7.04 -6.17
N LEU A 64 1.48 -5.97 -6.47
CA LEU A 64 1.02 -5.01 -5.46
C LEU A 64 0.19 -5.72 -4.39
N ARG A 65 -0.74 -6.61 -4.75
CA ARG A 65 -1.52 -7.35 -3.76
C ARG A 65 -0.68 -8.28 -2.89
N GLU A 66 0.44 -8.79 -3.36
CA GLU A 66 1.28 -9.73 -2.61
C GLU A 66 2.27 -9.01 -1.70
N HIS A 67 2.77 -7.85 -2.11
CA HIS A 67 3.89 -7.17 -1.47
C HIS A 67 3.55 -5.80 -0.87
N VAL A 68 2.37 -5.25 -1.14
CA VAL A 68 1.90 -3.92 -0.69
C VAL A 68 0.52 -4.05 -0.04
#